data_AF-A0A5B7IBV8-F1
#
_entry.id   AF-A0A5B7IBV8-F1
#
_cell.length_a   1.000
_cell.length_b   1.000
_cell.length_c   1.000
_cell.angle_alpha   90.00
_cell.angle_beta   90.00
_cell.angle_gamma   90.00
#
_symmetry.space_group_name_H-M   'P 1'
#
loop_
_entity.id
_entity.type
_entity.pdbx_description
1 polymer ?
#
loop_
_entity_poly.entity_id
_entity_poly.type
_entity_poly.pdbx_seq_one_letter_code
_entity_poly.pdbx_strand_id
1 'polypeptide(L)'
;MAQLSEREFIDKLRFEKYDTEQAKAEESLYLMECIVGSAHWKTGSDLLNLLRNVGTSVQAKMPWETTPCNMVQRVIKVSAPAFHCHCCCFIRD
;
A
#
# COMPACT_ATOMS: atom_id res chain seq x y z
N MET A 1 10.25 -1.93 -17.13
CA MET A 1 8.90 -2.26 -16.60
C MET A 1 8.21 -0.93 -16.34
N ALA A 2 7.03 -0.69 -16.93
CA ALA A 2 6.38 0.62 -16.86
C ALA A 2 5.86 0.89 -15.44
N GLN A 3 6.21 2.05 -14.90
CA GLN A 3 5.76 2.53 -13.61
C GLN A 3 4.27 2.91 -13.75
N LEU A 4 3.37 2.03 -13.32
CA LEU A 4 1.93 2.31 -13.36
C LEU A 4 1.63 3.44 -12.36
N SER A 5 1.12 4.55 -12.87
CA SER A 5 0.70 5.67 -12.03
C SER A 5 -0.55 5.30 -11.22
N GLU A 6 -0.73 5.88 -10.02
CA GLU A 6 -1.92 5.68 -9.17
C GLU A 6 -3.22 5.83 -9.98
N ARG A 7 -3.23 6.75 -10.94
CA ARG A 7 -4.36 7.03 -11.83
C ARG A 7 -4.69 5.87 -12.76
N GLU A 8 -3.69 5.25 -13.39
CA GLU A 8 -3.89 4.10 -14.28
C GLU A 8 -4.40 2.86 -13.52
N PHE A 9 -3.97 2.69 -12.26
CA PHE A 9 -4.49 1.63 -11.40
C PHE A 9 -5.97 1.83 -11.06
N ILE A 10 -6.36 3.05 -10.68
CA ILE A 10 -7.75 3.40 -10.40
C ILE A 10 -8.61 3.22 -11.66
N ASP A 11 -8.11 3.65 -12.82
CA ASP A 11 -8.82 3.48 -14.09
C ASP A 11 -8.99 1.99 -14.43
N LYS A 12 -7.93 1.16 -14.32
CA LYS A 12 -8.04 -0.29 -14.55
C LYS A 12 -9.05 -0.98 -13.62
N LEU A 13 -9.09 -0.60 -12.34
CA LEU A 13 -10.05 -1.16 -11.38
C LEU A 13 -11.47 -0.67 -11.64
N ARG A 14 -11.65 0.61 -11.99
CA ARG A 14 -12.97 1.20 -12.23
C ARG A 14 -13.64 0.67 -13.49
N PHE A 15 -12.86 0.31 -14.51
CA PHE A 15 -13.36 -0.24 -15.78
C PHE A 15 -13.39 -1.78 -15.80
N GLU A 16 -13.44 -2.45 -14.63
CA GLU A 16 -13.61 -3.90 -14.47
C GLU A 16 -12.61 -4.78 -15.23
N LYS A 17 -11.37 -4.32 -15.43
CA LYS A 17 -10.40 -5.05 -16.25
C LYS A 17 -9.71 -6.22 -15.51
N TYR A 18 -10.21 -6.62 -14.34
CA TYR A 18 -9.64 -7.70 -13.54
C TYR A 18 -10.65 -8.84 -13.40
N ASP A 19 -10.34 -9.96 -14.04
CA ASP A 19 -11.20 -11.15 -14.08
C ASP A 19 -11.29 -11.89 -12.73
N THR A 20 -10.38 -11.62 -11.77
CA THR A 20 -10.33 -12.31 -10.48
C THR A 20 -9.94 -11.39 -9.30
N GLU A 21 -10.41 -11.75 -8.10
CA GLU A 21 -10.02 -11.07 -6.84
C GLU A 21 -8.52 -11.17 -6.55
N GLN A 22 -7.87 -12.26 -6.97
CA GLN A 22 -6.43 -12.42 -6.84
C GLN A 22 -5.67 -11.40 -7.69
N ALA A 23 -6.07 -11.22 -8.95
CA ALA A 23 -5.44 -10.22 -9.83
C ALA A 23 -5.58 -8.80 -9.26
N LYS A 24 -6.74 -8.47 -8.68
CA LYS A 24 -6.94 -7.19 -7.96
C LYS A 24 -5.99 -7.04 -6.78
N ALA A 25 -5.76 -8.11 -6.00
CA ALA A 25 -4.88 -8.09 -4.85
C ALA A 25 -3.39 -7.94 -5.24
N GLU A 26 -2.94 -8.64 -6.29
CA GLU A 26 -1.58 -8.55 -6.83
C GLU A 26 -1.27 -7.15 -7.34
N GLU A 27 -2.18 -6.56 -8.11
CA GLU A 27 -2.02 -5.20 -8.63
C GLU A 27 -2.09 -4.15 -7.51
N SER A 28 -2.93 -4.38 -6.49
CA SER A 28 -2.97 -3.52 -5.30
C SER A 28 -1.62 -3.53 -4.57
N LEU A 29 -0.96 -4.70 -4.50
CA LEU A 29 0.39 -4.82 -3.95
C LEU A 29 1.43 -4.11 -4.80
N TYR A 30 1.37 -4.29 -6.12
CA TYR A 30 2.29 -3.62 -7.04
C TYR A 30 2.19 -2.09 -6.97
N LEU A 31 0.97 -1.55 -6.85
CA LEU A 31 0.79 -0.10 -6.64
C LEU A 31 1.47 0.34 -5.34
N MET A 32 1.25 -0.37 -4.24
CA MET A 32 1.85 -0.04 -2.95
C MET A 32 3.39 -0.09 -3.03
N GLU A 33 3.95 -1.10 -3.69
CA GLU A 33 5.39 -1.21 -3.94
C GLU A 33 5.91 -0.01 -4.73
N CYS A 34 5.22 0.39 -5.80
CA CYS A 34 5.59 1.56 -6.59
C CYS A 34 5.55 2.86 -5.76
N ILE A 35 4.52 3.06 -4.95
CA ILE A 35 4.37 4.26 -4.13
C ILE A 35 5.43 4.29 -3.01
N VAL A 36 5.65 3.16 -2.33
CA VAL A 36 6.66 3.05 -1.27
C VAL A 36 8.08 3.21 -1.83
N GLY A 37 8.35 2.63 -3.00
CA GLY A 37 9.67 2.68 -3.66
C GLY A 37 9.99 4.05 -4.27
N SER A 38 8.98 4.83 -4.65
CA SER A 38 9.16 6.21 -5.15
C SER A 38 9.12 7.28 -4.05
N ALA A 39 8.56 6.97 -2.88
CA ALA A 39 8.45 7.91 -1.80
C ALA A 39 9.74 8.01 -0.96
N HIS A 40 10.08 9.24 -0.58
CA HIS A 40 11.10 9.48 0.44
C HIS A 40 10.48 9.47 1.83
N TRP A 41 10.75 8.40 2.58
CA TRP A 41 10.42 8.27 3.99
C TRP A 41 11.70 8.10 4.80
N LYS A 42 11.75 8.68 6.00
CA LYS A 42 12.93 8.64 6.88
C LYS A 42 12.73 7.72 8.08
N THR A 43 11.49 7.59 8.52
CA THR A 43 11.11 6.78 9.69
C THR A 43 10.04 5.76 9.34
N GLY A 44 9.92 4.71 10.15
CA GLY A 44 8.82 3.75 10.05
C GLY A 44 7.44 4.41 10.17
N SER A 45 7.33 5.44 11.00
CA SER A 45 6.10 6.23 11.14
C SER A 45 5.72 6.95 9.86
N ASP A 46 6.69 7.51 9.13
CA ASP A 46 6.46 8.15 7.84
C ASP A 46 5.92 7.15 6.81
N LEU A 47 6.52 5.95 6.75
CA LEU A 47 6.07 4.87 5.88
C LEU A 47 4.65 4.41 6.22
N LEU A 48 4.35 4.22 7.51
CA LEU A 48 3.01 3.82 7.95
C LEU A 48 1.95 4.89 7.64
N ASN A 49 2.29 6.17 7.80
CA ASN A 49 1.40 7.28 7.44
C ASN A 49 1.18 7.35 5.93
N LEU A 50 2.23 7.14 5.14
CA LEU A 50 2.15 7.06 3.69
C LEU A 50 1.22 5.93 3.23
N LEU A 51 1.39 4.71 3.76
CA LEU A 51 0.51 3.58 3.46
C LEU A 51 -0.95 3.83 3.87
N ARG A 52 -1.19 4.47 5.03
CA ARG A 52 -2.54 4.88 5.45
C ARG A 52 -3.16 5.89 4.50
N ASN A 53 -2.41 6.89 4.06
CA ASN A 53 -2.89 7.89 3.11
C ASN A 53 -3.25 7.27 1.76
N VAL A 54 -2.47 6.29 1.28
CA VAL A 54 -2.80 5.49 0.09
C VAL A 54 -4.11 4.74 0.30
N GLY A 55 -4.26 4.05 1.43
CA GLY A 55 -5.51 3.35 1.77
C GLY A 55 -6.73 4.28 1.75
N THR A 56 -6.63 5.45 2.39
CA THR A 56 -7.70 6.45 2.39
C THR A 56 -8.00 7.00 1.00
N SER A 57 -6.97 7.31 0.20
CA SER A 57 -7.13 7.78 -1.19
C SER A 57 -7.85 6.74 -2.05
N VAL A 58 -7.41 5.48 -1.97
CA VAL A 58 -8.00 4.36 -2.71
C VAL A 58 -9.44 4.13 -2.28
N GLN A 59 -9.72 4.13 -0.97
CA GLN A 59 -11.07 3.97 -0.43
C GLN A 59 -12.01 5.11 -0.84
N ALA A 60 -11.52 6.36 -0.82
CA ALA A 60 -12.31 7.52 -1.24
C ALA A 60 -12.68 7.47 -2.72
N LYS A 61 -11.79 6.92 -3.57
CA LYS A 61 -12.01 6.81 -5.01
C LYS A 61 -12.81 5.57 -5.40
N MET A 62 -12.77 4.51 -4.59
CA MET A 62 -13.47 3.24 -4.84
C MET A 62 -14.13 2.69 -3.56
N PRO A 63 -15.15 3.36 -3.01
CA PRO A 63 -15.79 2.95 -1.76
C PRO A 63 -16.53 1.60 -1.83
N TRP A 64 -16.84 1.12 -3.04
CA TRP A 64 -17.51 -0.16 -3.27
C TRP A 64 -16.56 -1.36 -3.32
N GLU A 65 -15.24 -1.14 -3.41
CA GLU A 65 -14.24 -2.19 -3.60
C GLU A 65 -13.36 -2.31 -2.35
N THR A 66 -13.38 -3.49 -1.72
CA THR A 66 -12.76 -3.70 -0.40
C THR A 66 -11.39 -4.36 -0.49
N THR A 67 -11.10 -5.05 -1.60
CA THR A 67 -9.87 -5.82 -1.78
C THR A 67 -8.59 -4.97 -1.66
N PRO A 68 -8.46 -3.81 -2.33
CA PRO A 68 -7.30 -2.93 -2.17
C PRO A 68 -7.11 -2.43 -0.74
N CYS A 69 -8.20 -2.06 -0.06
CA CYS A 69 -8.16 -1.60 1.33
C CYS A 69 -7.68 -2.71 2.27
N ASN A 70 -8.17 -3.94 2.07
CA ASN A 70 -7.74 -5.11 2.84
C ASN A 70 -6.25 -5.41 2.65
N MET A 71 -5.74 -5.25 1.44
CA MET A 71 -4.31 -5.42 1.15
C MET A 71 -3.44 -4.35 1.82
N VAL A 72 -3.85 -3.08 1.79
CA VAL A 72 -3.16 -2.00 2.51
C VAL A 72 -3.09 -2.30 4.01
N GLN A 73 -4.19 -2.74 4.61
CA GLN A 73 -4.23 -3.10 6.03
C GLN A 73 -3.30 -4.29 6.36
N ARG A 74 -3.21 -5.27 5.47
CA ARG A 74 -2.27 -6.40 5.64
C ARG A 74 -0.82 -5.95 5.57
N VAL A 75 -0.48 -5.09 4.61
CA VAL A 75 0.88 -4.54 4.49
C VAL A 75 1.25 -3.74 5.74
N ILE A 76 0.35 -2.89 6.24
CA ILE A 76 0.56 -2.15 7.50
C ILE A 76 0.83 -3.10 8.68
N LYS A 77 0.04 -4.19 8.81
CA LYS A 77 0.23 -5.18 9.88
C LYS A 77 1.56 -5.90 9.81
N VAL A 78 2.05 -6.20 8.61
CA VAL A 78 3.35 -6.86 8.40
C VAL A 78 4.50 -5.88 8.66
N SER A 79 4.37 -4.63 8.25
CA SER A 79 5.41 -3.61 8.37
C SER A 79 5.55 -3.03 9.79
N ALA A 80 4.44 -2.87 10.52
CA ALA A 80 4.44 -2.28 11.87
C ALA A 80 5.41 -2.94 12.88
N PRO A 81 5.47 -4.29 13.02
CA PRO A 81 6.41 -4.93 13.94
C PRO A 81 7.87 -4.77 13.52
N ALA A 82 8.18 -4.67 12.22
CA ALA A 82 9.54 -4.45 11.75
C ALA A 82 10.13 -3.11 12.26
N PHE A 83 9.29 -2.08 12.40
CA PHE A 83 9.72 -0.79 12.95
C PHE A 83 9.67 -0.72 14.48
N HIS A 84 8.75 -1.45 15.12
CA HIS A 84 8.73 -1.58 16.58
C HIS A 84 9.99 -2.29 17.11
N CYS A 85 10.52 -3.26 16.35
CA CYS A 85 11.74 -3.99 16.73
C CYS A 85 13.01 -3.15 16.58
N HIS A 86 13.07 -2.24 15.60
CA HIS A 86 14.24 -1.38 15.38
C HIS A 86 14.47 -0.33 16.48
N CYS A 87 13.43 0.11 17.19
CA CYS A 87 13.59 0.98 18.36
C CYS A 87 14.06 0.22 19.61
N CYS A 88 13.82 -1.10 19.70
CA CYS A 88 14.27 -1.92 20.83
C CYS A 88 15.69 -2.46 20.67
N CYS A 89 16.24 -2.49 19.46
CA CYS A 89 17.61 -2.97 19.22
C CYS A 89 18.70 -1.88 19.32
N PHE A 90 18.36 -0.60 19.50
CA PHE A 90 19.33 0.50 19.64
C PHE A 90 19.46 1.07 21.07
N ILE A 91 18.76 0.50 22.05
CA ILE A 91 18.94 0.80 23.48
C ILE A 91 19.49 -0.44 24.19
N ARG A 92 20.61 -0.97 23.71
CA ARG A 92 21.43 -1.93 24.46
C ARG A 92 22.83 -2.07 23.87
N ASP A 93 23.63 -1.02 24.01
CA ASP A 93 25.07 -1.08 24.35
C ASP A 93 25.50 0.30 24.85
#